data_AF-A0A2E9WCB6-F1
#
_entry.id   AF-A0A2E9WCB6-F1
#
_cell.length_a   1.000
_cell.length_b   1.000
_cell.length_c   1.000
_cell.angle_alpha   90.00
_cell.angle_beta   90.00
_cell.angle_gamma   90.00
#
_symmetry.space_group_name_H-M   'P 1'
#
loop_
_entity.id
_entity.type
_entity.pdbx_description
1 polymer ?
#
loop_
_entity_poly.entity_id
_entity_poly.type
_entity_poly.pdbx_seq_one_letter_code
_entity_poly.pdbx_strand_id
1 'polypeptide(L)'
;MSSPEVRRNIMFLSLCVALSASAMSLIFTVAAVIGYSLATDKSLSTLPIAFMMIAMMAMTAPSAMVMAKFGRRFGFWMGSGIAMLGALSGMGAVYYSNFWLLCVACACIGAGNAIAMQYRFAAAEAAPPEFRARAISYTMLGGLASAFIGPNLASFARDWFETVPFLGTFVALIGLQVLLIIAIGQLRLPDARGVKHVEPARALKTVLGQPAIIIAIFAGALGYAVMSFVMTATPLAILDCDYVFGDAAFIIQWHVVGMYAPGFFTGNLIKRFGALKVIQTGAILNFVCLAVALSGEDLLANFWVSLVILGIAWNFMFVGATTFLTENYRPSEQARVQAINEFVVFGTVAIGSLSAGTIYAASGWITLLYSAALPVGLVLLVVSVYALRRPRQMA
;
A
#
# COMPACT_ATOMS: atom_id res chain seq x y z
N MET A 1 -11.76 -21.85 -22.74
CA MET A 1 -10.77 -22.33 -21.73
C MET A 1 -9.47 -21.56 -21.95
N SER A 2 -8.98 -20.79 -20.97
CA SER A 2 -7.71 -20.07 -21.12
C SER A 2 -6.57 -21.05 -21.43
N SER A 3 -5.72 -20.72 -22.41
CA SER A 3 -4.59 -21.57 -22.80
C SER A 3 -3.67 -21.86 -21.60
N PRO A 4 -2.97 -23.01 -21.56
CA PRO A 4 -2.07 -23.37 -20.47
C PRO A 4 -1.04 -22.27 -20.13
N GLU A 5 -0.59 -21.53 -21.15
CA GLU A 5 0.34 -20.41 -20.99
C GLU A 5 -0.26 -19.23 -20.23
N VAL A 6 -1.54 -18.90 -20.46
CA VAL A 6 -2.23 -17.82 -19.74
C VAL A 6 -2.37 -18.19 -18.25
N ARG A 7 -2.73 -19.44 -17.94
CA ARG A 7 -2.82 -19.90 -16.55
C ARG A 7 -1.46 -19.85 -15.84
N ARG A 8 -0.40 -20.28 -16.54
CA ARG A 8 0.97 -20.21 -16.03
C ARG A 8 1.40 -18.78 -15.74
N ASN A 9 1.16 -17.86 -16.68
CA ASN A 9 1.49 -16.45 -16.50
C ASN A 9 0.73 -15.81 -15.34
N ILE A 10 -0.56 -16.09 -15.20
CA ILE A 10 -1.36 -15.58 -14.08
C ILE A 10 -0.83 -16.11 -12.74
N MET A 11 -0.45 -17.40 -12.67
CA MET A 11 0.12 -17.99 -11.46
C MET A 11 1.45 -17.34 -11.07
N PHE A 12 2.37 -17.16 -12.02
CA PHE A 12 3.65 -16.48 -11.76
C PHE A 12 3.47 -15.00 -11.44
N LEU A 13 2.51 -14.30 -12.06
CA LEU A 13 2.19 -12.91 -11.72
C LEU A 13 1.59 -12.80 -10.32
N SER A 14 0.74 -13.74 -9.93
CA SER A 14 0.22 -13.84 -8.56
C SER A 14 1.35 -14.09 -7.56
N LEU A 15 2.31 -14.96 -7.90
CA LEU A 15 3.51 -15.18 -7.09
C LEU A 15 4.37 -13.91 -6.99
N CYS A 16 4.54 -13.17 -8.08
CA CYS A 16 5.26 -11.90 -8.07
C CYS A 16 4.59 -10.88 -7.13
N VAL A 17 3.26 -10.77 -7.18
CA VAL A 17 2.51 -9.91 -6.26
C VAL A 17 2.65 -10.39 -4.82
N ALA A 18 2.56 -11.69 -4.57
CA ALA A 18 2.75 -12.25 -3.23
C ALA A 18 4.14 -11.91 -2.68
N LEU A 19 5.21 -12.12 -3.45
CA LEU A 19 6.58 -11.85 -3.02
C LEU A 19 6.83 -10.36 -2.80
N SER A 20 6.43 -9.50 -3.73
CA SER A 20 6.61 -8.04 -3.59
C SER A 20 5.78 -7.45 -2.45
N ALA A 21 4.52 -7.86 -2.31
CA ALA A 21 3.68 -7.41 -1.20
C ALA A 21 4.19 -7.97 0.15
N SER A 22 4.80 -9.16 0.17
CA SER A 22 5.43 -9.71 1.39
C SER A 22 6.63 -8.89 1.81
N ALA A 23 7.47 -8.48 0.84
CA ALA A 23 8.60 -7.60 1.10
C ALA A 23 8.14 -6.23 1.64
N MET A 24 7.07 -5.67 1.05
CA MET A 24 6.45 -4.43 1.54
C MET A 24 5.90 -4.59 2.97
N SER A 25 5.14 -5.65 3.24
CA SER A 25 4.57 -5.90 4.56
C SER A 25 5.66 -6.13 5.63
N LEU A 26 6.71 -6.86 5.29
CA LEU A 26 7.88 -7.06 6.15
C LEU A 26 8.54 -5.72 6.50
N ILE A 27 8.84 -4.87 5.50
CA ILE A 27 9.51 -3.59 5.76
C ILE A 27 8.63 -2.65 6.59
N PHE A 28 7.30 -2.62 6.37
CA PHE A 28 6.39 -1.84 7.22
C PHE A 28 6.40 -2.30 8.69
N THR A 29 6.58 -3.59 8.94
CA THR A 29 6.61 -4.15 10.29
C THR A 29 7.89 -3.74 11.04
N VAL A 30 9.03 -3.68 10.36
CA VAL A 30 10.34 -3.45 11.00
C VAL A 30 10.84 -2.02 10.88
N ALA A 31 10.50 -1.27 9.83
CA ALA A 31 11.17 -0.01 9.50
C ALA A 31 10.98 1.07 10.56
N ALA A 32 9.79 1.19 11.15
CA ALA A 32 9.55 2.15 12.23
C ALA A 32 10.33 1.78 13.51
N VAL A 33 10.41 0.48 13.83
CA VAL A 33 11.13 -0.03 15.01
C VAL A 33 12.64 0.16 14.86
N ILE A 34 13.20 -0.21 13.71
CA ILE A 34 14.62 0.00 13.40
C ILE A 34 14.93 1.49 13.29
N GLY A 35 14.03 2.27 12.68
CA GLY A 35 14.15 3.72 12.60
C GLY A 35 14.18 4.34 14.00
N TYR A 36 13.31 3.89 14.90
CA TYR A 36 13.30 4.32 16.29
C TYR A 36 14.59 3.93 17.03
N SER A 37 15.15 2.73 16.81
CA SER A 37 16.39 2.33 17.48
C SER A 37 17.62 3.07 16.96
N LEU A 38 17.69 3.36 15.65
CA LEU A 38 18.86 3.98 15.01
C LEU A 38 18.83 5.52 15.02
N ALA A 39 17.65 6.14 15.09
CA ALA A 39 17.55 7.59 15.06
C ALA A 39 18.01 8.22 16.39
N THR A 40 18.88 9.23 16.29
CA THR A 40 19.24 10.11 17.41
C THR A 40 18.04 10.90 17.89
N ASP A 41 17.21 11.38 16.95
CA ASP A 41 15.93 12.04 17.22
C ASP A 41 14.79 11.06 16.92
N LYS A 42 14.05 10.65 17.95
CA LYS A 42 12.96 9.67 17.83
C LYS A 42 11.77 10.17 17.00
N SER A 43 11.65 11.48 16.79
CA SER A 43 10.65 12.06 15.89
C SER A 43 10.84 11.63 14.43
N LEU A 44 12.06 11.22 14.06
CA LEU A 44 12.42 10.74 12.72
C LEU A 44 12.24 9.23 12.53
N SER A 45 11.74 8.51 13.55
CA SER A 45 11.58 7.05 13.52
C SER A 45 10.78 6.53 12.31
N THR A 46 9.84 7.32 11.79
CA THR A 46 8.97 6.96 10.67
C THR A 46 9.41 7.55 9.33
N LEU A 47 10.49 8.34 9.32
CA LEU A 47 11.09 8.92 8.12
C LEU A 47 11.46 7.87 7.05
N PRO A 48 11.98 6.67 7.39
CA PRO A 48 12.27 5.65 6.38
C PRO A 48 11.03 5.25 5.58
N ILE A 49 9.87 5.12 6.24
CA ILE A 49 8.60 4.80 5.57
C ILE A 49 8.13 5.97 4.70
N ALA A 50 8.33 7.22 5.15
CA ALA A 50 8.04 8.39 4.31
C ALA A 50 8.90 8.41 3.03
N PHE A 51 10.20 8.12 3.14
CA PHE A 51 11.10 7.99 1.99
C PHE A 51 10.67 6.88 1.03
N MET A 52 10.21 5.74 1.57
CA MET A 52 9.64 4.66 0.77
C MET A 52 8.44 5.13 -0.07
N MET A 53 7.53 5.89 0.53
CA MET A 53 6.33 6.41 -0.14
C MET A 53 6.68 7.48 -1.19
N ILE A 54 7.62 8.38 -0.88
CA ILE A 54 8.10 9.40 -1.82
C ILE A 54 8.79 8.75 -3.02
N ALA A 55 9.65 7.75 -2.79
CA ALA A 55 10.32 7.03 -3.86
C ALA A 55 9.32 6.22 -4.71
N MET A 56 8.32 5.60 -4.06
CA MET A 56 7.24 4.91 -4.76
C MET A 56 6.48 5.86 -5.68
N MET A 57 6.08 7.02 -5.17
CA MET A 57 5.43 8.09 -5.94
C MET A 57 6.27 8.55 -7.13
N ALA A 58 7.55 8.88 -6.88
CA ALA A 58 8.46 9.39 -7.88
C ALA A 58 8.73 8.37 -9.00
N MET A 59 8.71 7.08 -8.67
CA MET A 59 9.02 5.99 -9.60
C MET A 59 7.80 5.40 -10.32
N THR A 60 6.56 5.68 -9.91
CA THR A 60 5.35 5.21 -10.62
C THR A 60 5.34 5.67 -12.08
N ALA A 61 5.55 6.96 -12.37
CA ALA A 61 5.50 7.46 -13.74
C ALA A 61 6.70 7.01 -14.60
N PRO A 62 7.96 7.14 -14.13
CA PRO A 62 9.13 6.64 -14.88
C PRO A 62 9.06 5.13 -15.15
N SER A 63 8.59 4.33 -14.19
CA SER A 63 8.47 2.89 -14.39
C SER A 63 7.52 2.53 -15.52
N ALA A 64 6.37 3.21 -15.64
CA ALA A 64 5.44 3.02 -16.74
C ALA A 64 6.07 3.38 -18.09
N MET A 65 6.85 4.47 -18.16
CA MET A 65 7.55 4.89 -19.37
C MET A 65 8.64 3.89 -19.79
N VAL A 66 9.42 3.39 -18.83
CA VAL A 66 10.45 2.36 -19.08
C VAL A 66 9.80 1.08 -19.60
N MET A 67 8.69 0.64 -19.01
CA MET A 67 7.96 -0.53 -19.49
C MET A 67 7.34 -0.33 -20.88
N ALA A 68 6.87 0.88 -21.19
CA ALA A 68 6.36 1.20 -22.52
C ALA A 68 7.47 1.20 -23.60
N LYS A 69 8.69 1.64 -23.25
CA LYS A 69 9.81 1.76 -24.19
C LYS A 69 10.62 0.47 -24.35
N PHE A 70 10.94 -0.20 -23.25
CA PHE A 70 11.84 -1.37 -23.20
C PHE A 70 11.10 -2.70 -22.94
N GLY A 71 9.78 -2.66 -22.76
CA GLY A 71 8.94 -3.81 -22.47
C GLY A 71 8.79 -4.10 -20.96
N ARG A 72 7.68 -4.75 -20.58
CA ARG A 72 7.34 -5.05 -19.17
C ARG A 72 8.39 -5.88 -18.46
N ARG A 73 8.95 -6.90 -19.12
CA ARG A 73 9.95 -7.80 -18.52
C ARG A 73 11.18 -7.03 -18.03
N PHE A 74 11.72 -6.13 -18.87
CA PHE A 74 12.88 -5.33 -18.50
C PHE A 74 12.58 -4.40 -17.30
N GLY A 75 11.41 -3.76 -17.30
CA GLY A 75 10.98 -2.93 -16.16
C GLY A 75 10.88 -3.73 -14.85
N PHE A 76 10.36 -4.96 -14.89
CA PHE A 76 10.28 -5.82 -13.71
C PHE A 76 11.66 -6.23 -13.19
N TRP A 77 12.61 -6.55 -14.09
CA TRP A 77 13.99 -6.84 -13.70
C TRP A 77 14.68 -5.63 -13.07
N MET A 78 14.52 -4.44 -13.66
CA MET A 78 15.07 -3.21 -13.08
C MET A 78 14.52 -2.94 -11.69
N GLY A 79 13.19 -2.99 -11.50
CA GLY A 79 12.59 -2.75 -10.19
C GLY A 79 13.03 -3.75 -9.15
N SER A 80 13.19 -5.00 -9.59
CA SER A 80 13.68 -6.06 -8.72
C SER A 80 15.14 -5.83 -8.31
N GLY A 81 15.99 -5.37 -9.22
CA GLY A 81 17.36 -4.98 -8.93
C GLY A 81 17.46 -3.78 -7.98
N ILE A 82 16.61 -2.76 -8.17
CA ILE A 82 16.57 -1.59 -7.26
C ILE A 82 16.13 -2.02 -5.85
N ALA A 83 15.10 -2.85 -5.73
CA ALA A 83 14.66 -3.38 -4.44
C ALA A 83 15.75 -4.26 -3.78
N MET A 84 16.50 -5.04 -4.57
CA MET A 84 17.63 -5.84 -4.07
C MET A 84 18.72 -4.96 -3.48
N LEU A 85 19.09 -3.87 -4.18
CA LEU A 85 20.04 -2.89 -3.66
C LEU A 85 19.50 -2.25 -2.38
N GLY A 86 18.21 -1.96 -2.31
CA GLY A 86 17.56 -1.49 -1.08
C GLY A 86 17.69 -2.46 0.08
N ALA A 87 17.47 -3.76 -0.14
CA ALA A 87 17.62 -4.78 0.89
C ALA A 87 19.09 -4.93 1.36
N LEU A 88 20.05 -4.87 0.43
CA LEU A 88 21.49 -4.87 0.74
C LEU A 88 21.91 -3.61 1.52
N SER A 89 21.45 -2.44 1.11
CA SER A 89 21.69 -1.19 1.84
C SER A 89 21.07 -1.23 3.23
N GLY A 90 19.89 -1.83 3.39
CA GLY A 90 19.22 -1.98 4.68
C GLY A 90 19.97 -2.92 5.63
N MET A 91 20.53 -4.01 5.10
CA MET A 91 21.45 -4.87 5.86
C MET A 91 22.66 -4.08 6.35
N GLY A 92 23.29 -3.28 5.48
CA GLY A 92 24.37 -2.38 5.86
C GLY A 92 23.93 -1.32 6.89
N ALA A 93 22.71 -0.79 6.76
CA ALA A 93 22.17 0.20 7.68
C ALA A 93 22.07 -0.33 9.11
N VAL A 94 21.60 -1.55 9.28
CA VAL A 94 21.53 -2.21 10.58
C VAL A 94 22.93 -2.56 11.09
N TYR A 95 23.79 -3.13 10.24
CA TYR A 95 25.14 -3.54 10.64
C TYR A 95 26.03 -2.36 11.08
N TYR A 96 26.00 -1.25 10.34
CA TYR A 96 26.76 -0.03 10.68
C TYR A 96 25.99 0.94 11.59
N SER A 97 24.78 0.58 12.02
CA SER A 97 23.89 1.45 12.79
C SER A 97 23.67 2.84 12.16
N ASN A 98 23.51 2.89 10.84
CA ASN A 98 23.39 4.12 10.07
C ASN A 98 21.93 4.39 9.65
N PHE A 99 21.32 5.38 10.29
CA PHE A 99 19.93 5.79 10.04
C PHE A 99 19.68 6.27 8.60
N TRP A 100 20.57 7.06 8.01
CA TRP A 100 20.36 7.59 6.65
C TRP A 100 20.45 6.49 5.60
N LEU A 101 21.29 5.49 5.83
CA LEU A 101 21.37 4.32 4.97
C LEU A 101 20.06 3.50 5.01
N LEU A 102 19.35 3.47 6.14
CA LEU A 102 18.02 2.88 6.25
C LEU A 102 16.98 3.66 5.43
N CYS A 103 17.04 4.99 5.42
CA CYS A 103 16.18 5.82 4.58
C CYS A 103 16.41 5.55 3.09
N VAL A 104 17.67 5.42 2.66
CA VAL A 104 18.03 5.05 1.28
C VAL A 104 17.53 3.64 0.95
N ALA A 105 17.71 2.68 1.87
CA ALA A 105 17.20 1.31 1.72
C ALA A 105 15.69 1.29 1.48
N CYS A 106 14.93 2.00 2.32
CA CYS A 106 13.48 2.10 2.20
C CYS A 106 13.04 2.82 0.92
N ALA A 107 13.76 3.87 0.50
CA ALA A 107 13.52 4.54 -0.79
C ALA A 107 13.71 3.57 -1.97
N CYS A 108 14.79 2.79 -2.00
CA CYS A 108 15.03 1.79 -3.04
C CYS A 108 13.96 0.69 -3.06
N ILE A 109 13.54 0.19 -1.89
CA ILE A 109 12.45 -0.79 -1.79
C ILE A 109 11.13 -0.17 -2.30
N GLY A 110 10.83 1.08 -1.93
CA GLY A 110 9.65 1.81 -2.41
C GLY A 110 9.63 2.01 -3.93
N ALA A 111 10.78 2.35 -4.51
CA ALA A 111 10.97 2.44 -5.95
C ALA A 111 10.67 1.11 -6.67
N GLY A 112 11.15 -0.01 -6.11
CA GLY A 112 10.84 -1.35 -6.61
C GLY A 112 9.36 -1.71 -6.46
N ASN A 113 8.71 -1.25 -5.38
CA ASN A 113 7.30 -1.49 -5.14
C ASN A 113 6.38 -0.72 -6.12
N ALA A 114 6.79 0.47 -6.57
CA ALA A 114 6.09 1.18 -7.65
C ALA A 114 5.99 0.35 -8.94
N ILE A 115 7.06 -0.37 -9.25
CA ILE A 115 7.12 -1.30 -10.38
C ILE A 115 6.22 -2.51 -10.11
N ALA A 116 6.18 -3.01 -8.88
CA ALA A 116 5.32 -4.14 -8.49
C ALA A 116 3.82 -3.83 -8.61
N MET A 117 3.40 -2.58 -8.39
CA MET A 117 2.02 -2.14 -8.61
C MET A 117 1.57 -2.33 -10.07
N GLN A 118 2.49 -2.50 -11.02
CA GLN A 118 2.16 -2.77 -12.42
C GLN A 118 1.86 -4.24 -12.74
N TYR A 119 2.14 -5.19 -11.83
CA TYR A 119 1.86 -6.61 -12.04
C TYR A 119 0.38 -6.88 -12.26
N ARG A 120 -0.51 -6.19 -11.52
CA ARG A 120 -1.97 -6.33 -11.69
C ARG A 120 -2.44 -5.96 -13.10
N PHE A 121 -1.83 -4.93 -13.69
CA PHE A 121 -2.13 -4.50 -15.05
C PHE A 121 -1.56 -5.48 -16.08
N ALA A 122 -0.37 -6.02 -15.84
CA ALA A 122 0.22 -7.07 -16.69
C ALA A 122 -0.66 -8.33 -16.70
N ALA A 123 -1.22 -8.71 -15.54
CA ALA A 123 -2.12 -9.86 -15.42
C ALA A 123 -3.42 -9.67 -16.19
N ALA A 124 -3.99 -8.45 -16.15
CA ALA A 124 -5.19 -8.12 -16.90
C ALA A 124 -4.98 -8.13 -18.43
N GLU A 125 -3.79 -7.72 -18.90
CA GLU A 125 -3.43 -7.76 -20.33
C GLU A 125 -3.13 -9.17 -20.84
N ALA A 126 -2.49 -10.01 -20.01
CA ALA A 126 -2.17 -11.39 -20.37
C ALA A 126 -3.41 -12.32 -20.41
N ALA A 127 -4.54 -11.89 -19.84
CA ALA A 127 -5.78 -12.66 -19.80
C ALA A 127 -6.74 -12.26 -20.94
N PRO A 128 -7.44 -13.23 -21.57
CA PRO A 128 -8.57 -12.95 -22.47
C PRO A 128 -9.63 -12.06 -21.80
N PRO A 129 -10.37 -11.22 -22.54
CA PRO A 129 -11.35 -10.26 -21.99
C PRO A 129 -12.31 -10.89 -20.96
N GLU A 130 -12.79 -12.09 -21.25
CA GLU A 130 -13.70 -12.87 -20.39
C GLU A 130 -13.08 -13.32 -19.05
N PHE A 131 -11.75 -13.43 -18.98
CA PHE A 131 -11.01 -13.92 -17.81
C PHE A 131 -10.30 -12.81 -17.02
N ARG A 132 -10.31 -11.55 -17.47
CA ARG A 132 -9.59 -10.44 -16.82
C ARG A 132 -9.99 -10.23 -15.36
N ALA A 133 -11.29 -10.25 -15.06
CA ALA A 133 -11.79 -10.08 -13.70
C ALA A 133 -11.32 -11.22 -12.76
N ARG A 134 -11.30 -12.47 -13.26
CA ARG A 134 -10.78 -13.62 -12.50
C ARG A 134 -9.26 -13.53 -12.33
N ALA A 135 -8.52 -13.12 -13.36
CA ALA A 135 -7.06 -12.96 -13.30
C ALA A 135 -6.63 -11.90 -12.27
N ILE A 136 -7.34 -10.76 -12.23
CA ILE A 136 -7.13 -9.72 -11.21
C ILE A 136 -7.43 -10.29 -9.81
N SER A 137 -8.55 -11.01 -9.64
CA SER A 137 -8.91 -11.62 -8.36
C SER A 137 -7.89 -12.65 -7.87
N TYR A 138 -7.37 -13.50 -8.77
CA TYR A 138 -6.29 -14.45 -8.44
C TYR A 138 -5.02 -13.72 -8.02
N THR A 139 -4.68 -12.63 -8.70
CA THR A 139 -3.50 -11.82 -8.36
C THR A 139 -3.65 -11.19 -6.97
N MET A 140 -4.87 -10.81 -6.57
CA MET A 140 -5.15 -10.29 -5.22
C MET A 140 -5.04 -11.36 -4.11
N LEU A 141 -5.25 -12.65 -4.41
CA LEU A 141 -4.94 -13.72 -3.45
C LEU A 141 -3.45 -13.72 -3.07
N GLY A 142 -2.56 -13.32 -3.98
CA GLY A 142 -1.15 -13.09 -3.67
C GLY A 142 -0.94 -12.01 -2.61
N GLY A 143 -1.71 -10.92 -2.67
CA GLY A 143 -1.71 -9.89 -1.63
C GLY A 143 -2.20 -10.42 -0.29
N LEU A 144 -3.24 -11.28 -0.27
CA LEU A 144 -3.68 -11.92 0.98
C LEU A 144 -2.61 -12.88 1.55
N ALA A 145 -1.94 -13.66 0.70
CA ALA A 145 -0.83 -14.52 1.13
C ALA A 145 0.32 -13.71 1.75
N SER A 146 0.58 -12.52 1.22
CA SER A 146 1.61 -11.64 1.78
C SER A 146 1.33 -11.15 3.20
N ALA A 147 0.05 -11.09 3.60
CA ALA A 147 -0.34 -10.74 4.97
C ALA A 147 0.25 -11.70 6.00
N PHE A 148 0.37 -12.98 5.64
CA PHE A 148 0.94 -14.01 6.49
C PHE A 148 2.45 -14.12 6.30
N ILE A 149 2.96 -14.02 5.07
CA ILE A 149 4.40 -14.22 4.81
C ILE A 149 5.22 -13.05 5.37
N GLY A 150 4.82 -11.80 5.13
CA GLY A 150 5.62 -10.62 5.45
C GLY A 150 5.92 -10.48 6.96
N PRO A 151 4.90 -10.32 7.82
CA PRO A 151 5.09 -10.09 9.25
C PRO A 151 5.65 -11.31 10.00
N ASN A 152 5.23 -12.54 9.64
CA ASN A 152 5.82 -13.74 10.26
C ASN A 152 7.29 -13.89 9.89
N LEU A 153 7.67 -13.61 8.64
CA LEU A 153 9.07 -13.63 8.24
C LEU A 153 9.85 -12.52 8.94
N ALA A 154 9.26 -11.34 9.16
CA ALA A 154 9.85 -10.28 9.96
C ALA A 154 10.14 -10.74 11.39
N SER A 155 9.16 -11.35 12.06
CA SER A 155 9.29 -11.85 13.43
C SER A 155 10.31 -12.98 13.54
N PHE A 156 10.26 -13.95 12.62
CA PHE A 156 11.15 -15.11 12.64
C PHE A 156 12.59 -14.74 12.27
N ALA A 157 12.76 -13.84 11.30
CA ALA A 157 14.09 -13.45 10.82
C ALA A 157 14.76 -12.37 11.68
N ARG A 158 14.04 -11.77 12.65
CA ARG A 158 14.61 -10.81 13.59
C ARG A 158 15.79 -11.39 14.36
N ASP A 159 15.65 -12.64 14.82
CA ASP A 159 16.56 -13.29 15.76
C ASP A 159 17.49 -14.32 15.08
N TRP A 160 17.59 -14.31 13.74
CA TRP A 160 18.53 -15.19 13.02
C TRP A 160 20.00 -14.91 13.36
N PHE A 161 20.32 -13.66 13.72
CA PHE A 161 21.64 -13.26 14.15
C PHE A 161 21.54 -12.67 15.55
N GLU A 162 21.91 -13.45 16.56
CA GLU A 162 21.81 -13.07 17.97
C GLU A 162 22.59 -11.78 18.30
N THR A 163 23.65 -11.48 17.54
CA THR A 163 24.51 -10.31 17.75
C THR A 163 23.97 -9.01 17.17
N VAL A 164 23.11 -9.07 16.15
CA VAL A 164 22.58 -7.89 15.45
C VAL A 164 21.10 -8.09 15.12
N PRO A 165 20.19 -7.65 16.00
CA PRO A 165 18.75 -7.76 15.77
C PRO A 165 18.34 -7.14 14.43
N PHE A 166 17.35 -7.75 13.76
CA PHE A 166 16.82 -7.34 12.45
C PHE A 166 17.74 -7.54 11.24
N LEU A 167 19.02 -7.90 11.40
CA LEU A 167 19.89 -8.19 10.26
C LEU A 167 19.31 -9.31 9.38
N GLY A 168 18.76 -10.35 10.01
CA GLY A 168 18.11 -11.46 9.31
C GLY A 168 16.86 -11.05 8.53
N THR A 169 16.14 -10.01 8.92
CA THR A 169 14.98 -9.51 8.17
C THR A 169 15.38 -8.95 6.79
N PHE A 170 16.57 -8.33 6.69
CA PHE A 170 17.11 -7.90 5.40
C PHE A 170 17.67 -9.05 4.57
N VAL A 171 18.24 -10.08 5.21
CA VAL A 171 18.59 -11.35 4.52
C VAL A 171 17.33 -12.00 3.93
N ALA A 172 16.24 -12.04 4.69
CA ALA A 172 14.97 -12.57 4.24
C ALA A 172 14.38 -11.75 3.08
N LEU A 173 14.49 -10.41 3.11
CA LEU A 173 14.13 -9.54 2.00
C LEU A 173 14.95 -9.84 0.73
N ILE A 174 16.26 -10.07 0.86
CA ILE A 174 17.11 -10.51 -0.27
C ILE A 174 16.59 -11.83 -0.83
N GLY A 175 16.29 -12.80 0.04
CA GLY A 175 15.70 -14.09 -0.36
C GLY A 175 14.40 -13.93 -1.15
N LEU A 176 13.46 -13.13 -0.64
CA LEU A 176 12.21 -12.80 -1.35
C LEU A 176 12.48 -12.16 -2.71
N GLN A 177 13.47 -11.27 -2.79
CA GLN A 177 13.83 -10.58 -4.02
C GLN A 177 14.48 -11.51 -5.05
N VAL A 178 15.33 -12.45 -4.61
CA VAL A 178 15.89 -13.51 -5.48
C VAL A 178 14.76 -14.39 -6.03
N LEU A 179 13.84 -14.83 -5.19
CA LEU A 179 12.67 -15.61 -5.61
C LEU A 179 11.82 -14.82 -6.62
N LEU A 180 11.67 -13.51 -6.42
CA LEU A 180 10.95 -12.64 -7.35
C LEU A 180 11.67 -12.58 -8.71
N ILE A 181 13.00 -12.42 -8.72
CA ILE A 181 13.81 -12.44 -9.96
C ILE A 181 13.60 -13.75 -10.72
N ILE A 182 13.65 -14.88 -10.02
CA ILE A 182 13.43 -16.20 -10.61
C ILE A 182 12.03 -16.31 -11.20
N ALA A 183 11.00 -15.87 -10.46
CA ALA A 183 9.61 -15.87 -10.93
C ALA A 183 9.42 -14.99 -12.18
N ILE A 184 10.02 -13.78 -12.21
CA ILE A 184 10.00 -12.90 -13.39
C ILE A 184 10.71 -13.56 -14.58
N GLY A 185 11.78 -14.32 -14.33
CA GLY A 185 12.49 -15.10 -15.33
C GLY A 185 11.60 -16.08 -16.10
N GLN A 186 10.56 -16.62 -15.46
CA GLN A 186 9.62 -17.59 -16.02
C GLN A 186 8.43 -16.95 -16.76
N LEU A 187 8.25 -15.62 -16.67
CA LEU A 187 7.15 -14.91 -17.31
C LEU A 187 7.35 -14.80 -18.83
N ARG A 188 6.35 -15.22 -19.59
CA ARG A 188 6.25 -14.98 -21.04
C ARG A 188 5.15 -13.97 -21.31
N LEU A 189 5.47 -12.68 -21.19
CA LEU A 189 4.50 -11.62 -21.41
C LEU A 189 4.43 -11.25 -22.89
N PRO A 190 3.22 -11.04 -23.45
CA PRO A 190 3.07 -10.45 -24.78
C PRO A 190 3.71 -9.07 -24.84
N ASP A 191 4.29 -8.70 -25.98
CA ASP A 191 4.87 -7.39 -26.17
C ASP A 191 3.75 -6.35 -26.32
N ALA A 192 3.44 -5.62 -25.24
CA ALA A 192 2.34 -4.64 -25.20
C ALA A 192 2.71 -3.29 -25.86
N ARG A 193 3.75 -3.25 -26.71
CA ARG A 193 4.18 -2.03 -27.40
C ARG A 193 3.07 -1.52 -28.33
N GLY A 194 2.61 -0.29 -28.09
CA GLY A 194 1.86 0.47 -29.09
C GLY A 194 0.33 0.41 -29.02
N VAL A 195 -0.29 0.06 -27.88
CA VAL A 195 -1.73 0.26 -27.71
C VAL A 195 -2.04 1.76 -27.68
N LYS A 196 -2.45 2.31 -28.83
CA LYS A 196 -2.89 3.69 -28.96
C LYS A 196 -4.35 3.80 -28.54
N HIS A 197 -4.64 4.70 -27.60
CA HIS A 197 -6.02 5.09 -27.29
C HIS A 197 -6.58 5.96 -28.42
N VAL A 198 -7.77 5.60 -28.89
CA VAL A 198 -8.40 6.17 -30.10
C VAL A 198 -9.08 7.53 -29.83
N GLU A 199 -9.36 7.87 -28.57
CA GLU A 199 -10.06 9.10 -28.21
C GLU A 199 -9.12 10.25 -27.78
N PRO A 200 -9.41 11.50 -28.18
CA PRO A 200 -8.66 12.66 -27.71
C PRO A 200 -8.87 12.87 -26.21
N ALA A 201 -7.78 13.07 -25.47
CA ALA A 201 -7.83 13.40 -24.05
C ALA A 201 -8.30 14.85 -23.86
N ARG A 202 -9.28 15.10 -22.97
CA ARG A 202 -9.68 16.46 -22.61
C ARG A 202 -8.54 17.19 -21.88
N ALA A 203 -8.65 18.52 -21.82
CA ALA A 203 -7.72 19.34 -21.05
C ALA A 203 -7.75 18.92 -19.57
N LEU A 204 -6.57 18.75 -18.97
CA LEU A 204 -6.42 18.26 -17.60
C LEU A 204 -7.16 19.14 -16.58
N LYS A 205 -7.18 20.46 -16.81
CA LYS A 205 -7.92 21.44 -15.99
C LYS A 205 -9.42 21.17 -15.96
N THR A 206 -10.00 20.73 -17.08
CA THR A 206 -11.44 20.40 -17.18
C THR A 206 -11.76 19.10 -16.45
N VAL A 207 -10.84 18.14 -16.45
CA VAL A 207 -11.00 16.85 -15.76
C VAL A 207 -10.85 17.05 -14.25
N LEU A 208 -9.78 17.70 -13.81
CA LEU A 208 -9.54 17.99 -12.39
C LEU A 208 -10.52 19.00 -11.79
N GLY A 209 -11.19 19.81 -12.61
CA GLY A 209 -12.25 20.71 -12.16
C GLY A 209 -13.55 20.00 -11.79
N GLN A 210 -13.69 18.70 -12.07
CA GLN A 210 -14.90 17.96 -11.73
C GLN A 210 -14.93 17.62 -10.23
N PRO A 211 -15.98 18.01 -9.49
CA PRO A 211 -16.08 17.72 -8.06
C PRO A 211 -15.96 16.23 -7.73
N ALA A 212 -16.48 15.36 -8.59
CA ALA A 212 -16.39 13.91 -8.40
C ALA A 212 -14.94 13.40 -8.35
N ILE A 213 -14.09 13.89 -9.25
CA ILE A 213 -12.67 13.51 -9.33
C ILE A 213 -11.91 14.04 -8.12
N ILE A 214 -12.15 15.30 -7.73
CA ILE A 214 -11.54 15.91 -6.54
C ILE A 214 -11.89 15.09 -5.29
N ILE A 215 -13.15 14.71 -5.13
CA ILE A 215 -13.61 13.95 -3.96
C ILE A 215 -13.06 12.53 -3.96
N ALA A 216 -12.96 11.88 -5.12
CA ALA A 216 -12.32 10.58 -5.24
C ALA A 216 -10.86 10.64 -4.79
N ILE A 217 -10.08 11.60 -5.32
CA ILE A 217 -8.67 11.79 -4.95
C ILE A 217 -8.55 12.10 -3.45
N PHE A 218 -9.39 13.01 -2.93
CA PHE A 218 -9.36 13.41 -1.52
C PHE A 218 -9.68 12.24 -0.57
N ALA A 219 -10.73 11.48 -0.86
CA ALA A 219 -11.12 10.33 -0.06
C ALA A 219 -10.07 9.21 -0.10
N GLY A 220 -9.47 8.95 -1.27
CA GLY A 220 -8.40 7.98 -1.44
C GLY A 220 -7.12 8.40 -0.70
N ALA A 221 -6.74 9.68 -0.81
CA ALA A 221 -5.53 10.22 -0.20
C ALA A 221 -5.62 10.21 1.33
N LEU A 222 -6.72 10.72 1.90
CA LEU A 222 -6.89 10.73 3.36
C LEU A 222 -7.16 9.33 3.92
N GLY A 223 -7.89 8.48 3.21
CA GLY A 223 -8.10 7.09 3.63
C GLY A 223 -6.80 6.30 3.75
N TYR A 224 -5.90 6.45 2.76
CA TYR A 224 -4.57 5.85 2.83
C TYR A 224 -3.72 6.54 3.90
N ALA A 225 -3.70 7.87 3.95
CA ALA A 225 -2.87 8.59 4.91
C ALA A 225 -3.22 8.23 6.36
N VAL A 226 -4.50 8.15 6.73
CA VAL A 226 -4.94 7.75 8.09
C VAL A 226 -4.48 6.32 8.41
N MET A 227 -4.66 5.40 7.47
CA MET A 227 -4.20 4.02 7.65
C MET A 227 -2.69 3.97 7.87
N SER A 228 -1.90 4.61 7.02
CA SER A 228 -0.45 4.63 7.15
C SER A 228 0.00 5.33 8.42
N PHE A 229 -0.67 6.42 8.80
CA PHE A 229 -0.39 7.21 10.00
C PHE A 229 -0.52 6.38 11.28
N VAL A 230 -1.66 5.68 11.46
CA VAL A 230 -1.90 4.83 12.64
C VAL A 230 -1.04 3.56 12.57
N MET A 231 -1.02 2.88 11.42
CA MET A 231 -0.28 1.63 11.24
C MET A 231 1.22 1.79 11.50
N THR A 232 1.83 2.90 11.03
CA THR A 232 3.28 3.10 11.15
C THR A 232 3.73 3.25 12.61
N ALA A 233 2.92 3.87 13.47
CA ALA A 233 3.23 4.05 14.88
C ALA A 233 2.80 2.85 15.75
N THR A 234 1.94 1.96 15.24
CA THR A 234 1.38 0.84 16.01
C THR A 234 2.45 -0.11 16.58
N PRO A 235 3.47 -0.57 15.82
CA PRO A 235 4.51 -1.42 16.39
C PRO A 235 5.28 -0.76 17.53
N LEU A 236 5.45 0.57 17.49
CA LEU A 236 6.08 1.32 18.58
C LEU A 236 5.19 1.33 19.83
N ALA A 237 3.90 1.60 19.66
CA ALA A 237 2.92 1.58 20.75
C ALA A 237 2.81 0.22 21.45
N ILE A 238 2.81 -0.87 20.67
CA ILE A 238 2.74 -2.23 21.22
C ILE A 238 4.00 -2.54 22.05
N LEU A 239 5.18 -2.16 21.56
CA LEU A 239 6.44 -2.37 22.28
C LEU A 239 6.55 -1.49 23.54
N ASP A 240 5.98 -0.28 23.52
CA ASP A 240 5.92 0.61 24.69
C ASP A 240 4.98 0.08 25.79
N CYS A 241 4.01 -0.78 25.44
CA CYS A 241 3.15 -1.51 26.38
C CYS A 241 3.76 -2.85 26.87
N ASP A 242 5.08 -3.04 26.73
CA ASP A 242 5.84 -4.24 27.14
C ASP A 242 5.45 -5.56 26.42
N TYR A 243 4.74 -5.49 25.29
CA TYR A 243 4.50 -6.66 24.45
C TYR A 243 5.73 -7.03 23.61
N VAL A 244 5.79 -8.27 23.13
CA VAL A 244 6.92 -8.72 22.31
C VAL A 244 6.72 -8.32 20.85
N PHE A 245 7.83 -8.21 20.09
CA PHE A 245 7.77 -7.87 18.65
C PHE A 245 6.91 -8.86 17.83
N GLY A 246 6.84 -10.13 18.26
CA GLY A 246 5.97 -11.13 17.63
C GLY A 246 4.48 -10.76 17.71
N ASP A 247 4.05 -10.09 18.78
CA ASP A 247 2.67 -9.62 18.93
C ASP A 247 2.38 -8.45 17.99
N ALA A 248 3.34 -7.53 17.84
CA ALA A 248 3.25 -6.47 16.85
C ALA A 248 3.16 -7.02 15.42
N ALA A 249 3.99 -8.02 15.08
CA ALA A 249 3.93 -8.70 13.79
C ALA A 249 2.58 -9.40 13.57
N PHE A 250 2.02 -10.05 14.60
CA PHE A 250 0.69 -10.68 14.54
C PHE A 250 -0.42 -9.66 14.25
N ILE A 251 -0.39 -8.50 14.90
CA ILE A 251 -1.37 -7.43 14.68
C ILE A 251 -1.24 -6.86 13.27
N ILE A 252 -0.01 -6.61 12.79
CA ILE A 252 0.22 -6.13 11.42
C ILE A 252 -0.24 -7.18 10.39
N GLN A 253 -0.04 -8.47 10.63
CA GLN A 253 -0.59 -9.53 9.77
C GLN A 253 -2.10 -9.41 9.61
N TRP A 254 -2.84 -9.33 10.72
CA TRP A 254 -4.31 -9.27 10.67
C TRP A 254 -4.82 -7.93 10.11
N HIS A 255 -4.08 -6.84 10.31
CA HIS A 255 -4.31 -5.58 9.61
C HIS A 255 -4.25 -5.77 8.08
N VAL A 256 -3.18 -6.40 7.57
CA VAL A 256 -2.99 -6.63 6.13
C VAL A 256 -4.04 -7.61 5.60
N VAL A 257 -4.48 -8.60 6.40
CA VAL A 257 -5.66 -9.42 6.08
C VAL A 257 -6.89 -8.53 5.92
N GLY A 258 -7.13 -7.61 6.86
CA GLY A 258 -8.20 -6.61 6.78
C GLY A 258 -8.11 -5.70 5.56
N MET A 259 -6.91 -5.42 5.04
CA MET A 259 -6.73 -4.63 3.82
C MET A 259 -7.13 -5.39 2.55
N TYR A 260 -6.80 -6.68 2.44
CA TYR A 260 -6.95 -7.43 1.18
C TYR A 260 -8.19 -8.34 1.16
N ALA A 261 -8.57 -8.96 2.27
CA ALA A 261 -9.69 -9.90 2.33
C ALA A 261 -11.06 -9.27 1.96
N PRO A 262 -11.39 -8.04 2.38
CA PRO A 262 -12.64 -7.42 1.94
C PRO A 262 -12.71 -7.22 0.43
N GLY A 263 -11.57 -7.11 -0.26
CA GLY A 263 -11.50 -6.89 -1.71
C GLY A 263 -12.26 -7.92 -2.54
N PHE A 264 -12.46 -9.15 -2.04
CA PHE A 264 -13.29 -10.17 -2.69
C PHE A 264 -14.78 -9.81 -2.73
N PHE A 265 -15.25 -8.98 -1.80
CA PHE A 265 -16.65 -8.61 -1.62
C PHE A 265 -16.90 -7.14 -1.95
N THR A 266 -15.92 -6.26 -1.74
CA THR A 266 -16.04 -4.80 -1.93
C THR A 266 -16.52 -4.44 -3.34
N GLY A 267 -16.07 -5.16 -4.37
CA GLY A 267 -16.56 -4.93 -5.74
C GLY A 267 -18.07 -5.17 -5.91
N ASN A 268 -18.62 -6.21 -5.28
CA ASN A 268 -20.06 -6.47 -5.28
C ASN A 268 -20.82 -5.45 -4.44
N LEU A 269 -20.22 -5.02 -3.32
CA LEU A 269 -20.77 -3.98 -2.46
C LEU A 269 -20.88 -2.64 -3.21
N ILE A 270 -19.84 -2.25 -3.95
CA ILE A 270 -19.83 -1.03 -4.78
C ILE A 270 -20.90 -1.13 -5.87
N LYS A 271 -21.05 -2.27 -6.54
CA LYS A 271 -22.11 -2.47 -7.54
C LYS A 271 -23.52 -2.31 -6.96
N ARG A 272 -23.75 -2.77 -5.73
CA ARG A 272 -25.07 -2.76 -5.09
C ARG A 272 -25.42 -1.42 -4.43
N PHE A 273 -24.45 -0.78 -3.79
CA PHE A 273 -24.69 0.40 -2.95
C PHE A 273 -24.09 1.70 -3.52
N GLY A 274 -23.23 1.60 -4.53
CA GLY A 274 -22.49 2.71 -5.11
C GLY A 274 -21.20 3.02 -4.36
N ALA A 275 -20.21 3.57 -5.08
CA ALA A 275 -18.87 3.83 -4.54
C ALA A 275 -18.88 4.82 -3.36
N LEU A 276 -19.71 5.88 -3.41
CA LEU A 276 -19.78 6.90 -2.36
C LEU A 276 -20.22 6.33 -1.00
N LYS A 277 -21.21 5.43 -0.96
CA LYS A 277 -21.68 4.82 0.29
C LYS A 277 -20.63 3.91 0.91
N VAL A 278 -19.88 3.20 0.07
CA VAL A 278 -18.76 2.35 0.52
C VAL A 278 -17.66 3.22 1.14
N ILE A 279 -17.31 4.35 0.50
CA ILE A 279 -16.35 5.32 1.07
C ILE A 279 -16.83 5.86 2.43
N GLN A 280 -18.10 6.26 2.54
CA GLN A 280 -18.68 6.73 3.82
C GLN A 280 -18.63 5.65 4.91
N THR A 281 -18.94 4.41 4.55
CA THR A 281 -18.85 3.28 5.48
C THR A 281 -17.42 3.08 5.96
N GLY A 282 -16.43 3.15 5.05
CA GLY A 282 -15.01 3.11 5.42
C GLY A 282 -14.60 4.24 6.38
N ALA A 283 -15.09 5.47 6.14
CA ALA A 283 -14.83 6.59 7.04
C ALA A 283 -15.47 6.39 8.44
N ILE A 284 -16.68 5.82 8.51
CA ILE A 284 -17.33 5.45 9.78
C ILE A 284 -16.52 4.36 10.49
N LEU A 285 -16.05 3.34 9.78
CA LEU A 285 -15.21 2.29 10.33
C LEU A 285 -13.90 2.85 10.90
N ASN A 286 -13.31 3.88 10.28
CA ASN A 286 -12.16 4.58 10.87
C ASN A 286 -12.49 5.24 12.21
N PHE A 287 -13.66 5.85 12.38
CA PHE A 287 -14.08 6.36 13.69
C PHE A 287 -14.25 5.25 14.72
N VAL A 288 -14.82 4.10 14.33
CA VAL A 288 -14.92 2.92 15.20
C VAL A 288 -13.53 2.40 15.58
N CYS A 289 -12.59 2.33 14.63
CA CYS A 289 -11.20 1.99 14.88
C CYS A 289 -10.58 2.91 15.95
N LEU A 290 -10.73 4.23 15.78
CA LEU A 290 -10.19 5.21 16.74
C LEU A 290 -10.85 5.08 18.11
N ALA A 291 -12.16 4.85 18.17
CA ALA A 291 -12.87 4.66 19.44
C ALA A 291 -12.37 3.41 20.19
N VAL A 292 -12.16 2.30 19.48
CA VAL A 292 -11.61 1.05 20.06
C VAL A 292 -10.14 1.23 20.47
N ALA A 293 -9.34 1.94 19.67
CA ALA A 293 -7.94 2.20 20.02
C ALA A 293 -7.79 3.16 21.21
N LEU A 294 -8.76 4.06 21.43
CA LEU A 294 -8.80 4.99 22.57
C LEU A 294 -9.39 4.36 23.84
N SER A 295 -10.07 3.21 23.76
CA SER A 295 -10.71 2.58 24.92
C SER A 295 -9.76 1.76 25.80
N GLY A 296 -8.49 1.61 25.42
CA GLY A 296 -7.48 0.88 26.18
C GLY A 296 -6.28 0.45 25.34
N GLU A 297 -5.36 -0.27 25.98
CA GLU A 297 -4.08 -0.72 25.40
C GLU A 297 -3.94 -2.26 25.48
N ASP A 298 -5.06 -2.99 25.57
CA ASP A 298 -5.04 -4.45 25.52
C ASP A 298 -4.69 -4.94 24.11
N LEU A 299 -3.86 -5.98 24.05
CA LEU A 299 -3.36 -6.52 22.79
C LEU A 299 -4.47 -6.96 21.84
N LEU A 300 -5.46 -7.70 22.36
CA LEU A 300 -6.50 -8.30 21.53
C LEU A 300 -7.72 -7.38 21.43
N ALA A 301 -8.19 -6.84 22.55
CA ALA A 301 -9.41 -6.04 22.59
C ALA A 301 -9.24 -4.67 21.92
N ASN A 302 -8.06 -4.05 22.04
CA ASN A 302 -7.81 -2.72 21.49
C ASN A 302 -6.95 -2.79 20.23
N PHE A 303 -5.69 -3.23 20.33
CA PHE A 303 -4.77 -3.18 19.19
C PHE A 303 -5.23 -4.08 18.03
N TRP A 304 -5.51 -5.36 18.28
CA TRP A 304 -5.92 -6.27 17.21
C TRP A 304 -7.25 -5.86 16.56
N VAL A 305 -8.31 -5.60 17.35
CA VAL A 305 -9.61 -5.19 16.81
C VAL A 305 -9.50 -3.87 16.03
N SER A 306 -8.85 -2.85 16.59
CA SER A 306 -8.73 -1.55 15.92
C SER A 306 -7.95 -1.67 14.60
N LEU A 307 -6.83 -2.40 14.57
CA LEU A 307 -6.03 -2.55 13.36
C LEU A 307 -6.72 -3.40 12.28
N VAL A 308 -7.50 -4.41 12.65
CA VAL A 308 -8.35 -5.14 11.70
C VAL A 308 -9.39 -4.19 11.09
N ILE A 309 -10.09 -3.41 11.92
CA ILE A 309 -11.08 -2.43 11.47
C ILE A 309 -10.41 -1.37 10.58
N LEU A 310 -9.21 -0.90 10.91
CA LEU A 310 -8.42 0.05 10.12
C LEU A 310 -8.13 -0.50 8.72
N GLY A 311 -7.76 -1.79 8.61
CA GLY A 311 -7.53 -2.45 7.33
C GLY A 311 -8.78 -2.50 6.46
N ILE A 312 -9.93 -2.85 7.07
CA ILE A 312 -11.23 -2.90 6.37
C ILE A 312 -11.66 -1.49 5.93
N ALA A 313 -11.50 -0.51 6.81
CA ALA A 313 -11.79 0.89 6.53
C ALA A 313 -10.96 1.41 5.35
N TRP A 314 -9.65 1.12 5.35
CA TRP A 314 -8.76 1.43 4.23
C TRP A 314 -9.23 0.80 2.94
N ASN A 315 -9.60 -0.49 2.95
CA ASN A 315 -10.10 -1.16 1.74
C ASN A 315 -11.31 -0.43 1.17
N PHE A 316 -12.31 -0.13 2.01
CA PHE A 316 -13.55 0.52 1.57
C PHE A 316 -13.30 1.94 1.04
N MET A 317 -12.45 2.71 1.72
CA MET A 317 -12.11 4.07 1.28
C MET A 317 -11.26 4.06 0.01
N PHE A 318 -10.18 3.28 -0.02
CA PHE A 318 -9.21 3.30 -1.13
C PHE A 318 -9.74 2.62 -2.38
N VAL A 319 -10.36 1.44 -2.26
CA VAL A 319 -10.98 0.75 -3.40
C VAL A 319 -12.20 1.53 -3.87
N GLY A 320 -13.05 2.00 -2.95
CA GLY A 320 -14.21 2.83 -3.27
C GLY A 320 -13.82 4.12 -3.99
N ALA A 321 -12.81 4.84 -3.50
CA ALA A 321 -12.28 6.05 -4.12
C ALA A 321 -11.69 5.77 -5.52
N THR A 322 -10.93 4.68 -5.66
CA THR A 322 -10.34 4.31 -6.96
C THR A 322 -11.43 3.95 -7.97
N THR A 323 -12.47 3.21 -7.57
CA THR A 323 -13.62 2.92 -8.43
C THR A 323 -14.38 4.19 -8.80
N PHE A 324 -14.66 5.06 -7.82
CA PHE A 324 -15.32 6.34 -8.08
C PHE A 324 -14.51 7.23 -9.02
N LEU A 325 -13.17 7.23 -8.90
CA LEU A 325 -12.28 7.93 -9.82
C LEU A 325 -12.44 7.40 -11.25
N THR A 326 -12.41 6.07 -11.43
CA THR A 326 -12.51 5.40 -12.74
C THR A 326 -13.85 5.61 -13.43
N GLU A 327 -14.93 5.82 -12.68
CA GLU A 327 -16.27 6.11 -13.21
C GLU A 327 -16.39 7.53 -13.79
N ASN A 328 -15.47 8.44 -13.47
CA ASN A 328 -15.57 9.87 -13.79
C ASN A 328 -14.52 10.38 -14.81
N TYR A 329 -13.58 9.55 -15.26
CA TYR A 329 -12.63 9.91 -16.33
C TYR A 329 -12.76 9.01 -17.56
N ARG A 330 -12.29 9.49 -18.73
CA ARG A 330 -12.26 8.70 -19.97
C ARG A 330 -10.98 7.85 -20.05
N PRO A 331 -10.98 6.69 -20.73
CA PRO A 331 -9.77 5.89 -20.93
C PRO A 331 -8.59 6.67 -21.52
N SER A 332 -8.85 7.65 -22.40
CA SER A 332 -7.83 8.55 -22.97
C SER A 332 -7.13 9.45 -21.94
N GLU A 333 -7.77 9.70 -20.80
CA GLU A 333 -7.28 10.56 -19.72
C GLU A 333 -6.68 9.76 -18.56
N GLN A 334 -6.89 8.44 -18.55
CA GLN A 334 -6.56 7.54 -17.44
C GLN A 334 -5.13 7.73 -16.93
N ALA A 335 -4.13 7.68 -17.81
CA ALA A 335 -2.73 7.76 -17.40
C ALA A 335 -2.40 9.09 -16.69
N ARG A 336 -2.97 10.21 -17.16
CA ARG A 336 -2.73 11.54 -16.58
C ARG A 336 -3.44 11.70 -15.23
N VAL A 337 -4.70 11.28 -15.14
CA VAL A 337 -5.49 11.37 -13.90
C VAL A 337 -4.92 10.43 -12.84
N GLN A 338 -4.54 9.21 -13.23
CA GLN A 338 -3.94 8.24 -12.31
C GLN A 338 -2.60 8.74 -11.77
N ALA A 339 -1.74 9.33 -12.61
CA ALA A 339 -0.48 9.91 -12.15
C ALA A 339 -0.69 10.99 -11.08
N ILE A 340 -1.69 11.86 -11.25
CA ILE A 340 -2.02 12.89 -10.26
C ILE A 340 -2.62 12.29 -8.99
N ASN A 341 -3.51 11.31 -9.15
CA ASN A 341 -4.05 10.59 -8.00
C ASN A 341 -2.94 9.94 -7.18
N GLU A 342 -2.00 9.22 -7.82
CA GLU A 342 -0.89 8.59 -7.11
C GLU A 342 0.05 9.62 -6.48
N PHE A 343 0.31 10.75 -7.15
CA PHE A 343 1.08 11.85 -6.58
C PHE A 343 0.43 12.42 -5.31
N VAL A 344 -0.87 12.71 -5.35
CA VAL A 344 -1.58 13.24 -4.18
C VAL A 344 -1.67 12.19 -3.08
N VAL A 345 -2.06 10.95 -3.40
CA VAL A 345 -2.21 9.87 -2.41
C VAL A 345 -0.88 9.59 -1.71
N PHE A 346 0.19 9.28 -2.45
CA PHE A 346 1.47 8.94 -1.82
C PHE A 346 2.17 10.14 -1.20
N GLY A 347 1.98 11.34 -1.75
CA GLY A 347 2.44 12.58 -1.10
C GLY A 347 1.77 12.79 0.25
N THR A 348 0.46 12.64 0.34
CA THR A 348 -0.27 12.75 1.62
C THR A 348 0.10 11.61 2.58
N VAL A 349 0.30 10.39 2.08
CA VAL A 349 0.78 9.27 2.90
C VAL A 349 2.19 9.53 3.45
N ALA A 350 3.11 10.08 2.64
CA ALA A 350 4.45 10.42 3.10
C ALA A 350 4.42 11.48 4.21
N ILE A 351 3.61 12.54 4.04
CA ILE A 351 3.41 13.57 5.07
C ILE A 351 2.79 12.95 6.33
N GLY A 352 1.77 12.10 6.18
CA GLY A 352 1.15 11.38 7.28
C GLY A 352 2.17 10.53 8.04
N SER A 353 2.85 9.61 7.36
CA SER A 353 3.85 8.74 7.97
C SER A 353 4.93 9.52 8.70
N LEU A 354 5.45 10.61 8.13
CA LEU A 354 6.43 11.47 8.81
C LEU A 354 5.85 12.12 10.07
N SER A 355 4.65 12.69 9.96
CA SER A 355 3.97 13.34 11.09
C SER A 355 3.66 12.35 12.22
N ALA A 356 3.41 11.07 11.89
CA ALA A 356 3.12 10.03 12.88
C ALA A 356 4.29 9.86 13.86
N GLY A 357 5.52 9.80 13.36
CA GLY A 357 6.72 9.66 14.21
C GLY A 357 6.94 10.85 15.11
N THR A 358 6.77 12.07 14.57
CA THR A 358 6.90 13.30 15.35
C THR A 358 5.84 13.40 16.44
N ILE A 359 4.56 13.15 16.11
CA ILE A 359 3.46 13.23 17.09
C ILE A 359 3.59 12.13 18.13
N TYR A 360 3.94 10.91 17.71
CA TYR A 360 4.16 9.79 18.63
C TYR A 360 5.29 10.08 19.63
N ALA A 361 6.45 10.53 19.14
CA ALA A 361 7.60 10.83 19.98
C ALA A 361 7.36 12.02 20.93
N ALA A 362 6.57 13.02 20.52
CA ALA A 362 6.33 14.22 21.31
C ALA A 362 5.16 14.11 22.29
N SER A 363 4.12 13.34 21.95
CA SER A 363 2.83 13.38 22.66
C SER A 363 2.19 12.00 22.86
N GLY A 364 2.85 10.93 22.40
CA GLY A 364 2.43 9.55 22.63
C GLY A 364 1.25 9.09 21.77
N TRP A 365 0.81 7.87 22.06
CA TRP A 365 -0.20 7.13 21.31
C TRP A 365 -1.57 7.82 21.26
N ILE A 366 -2.06 8.33 22.39
CA ILE A 366 -3.39 8.94 22.50
C ILE A 366 -3.52 10.19 21.63
N THR A 367 -2.54 11.09 21.66
CA THR A 367 -2.55 12.31 20.83
C THR A 367 -2.46 11.97 19.34
N LEU A 368 -1.70 10.94 18.99
CA LEU A 368 -1.67 10.42 17.63
C LEU A 368 -3.08 10.01 17.19
N LEU A 369 -3.80 9.20 17.97
CA LEU A 369 -5.16 8.78 17.63
C LEU A 369 -6.14 9.96 17.47
N TYR A 370 -6.09 10.96 18.36
CA TYR A 370 -6.92 12.17 18.21
C TYR A 370 -6.58 12.97 16.96
N SER A 371 -5.30 13.10 16.61
CA SER A 371 -4.88 13.79 15.38
C SER A 371 -5.38 13.09 14.12
N ALA A 372 -5.53 11.76 14.15
CA ALA A 372 -6.09 10.97 13.05
C ALA A 372 -7.61 11.17 12.89
N ALA A 373 -8.34 11.57 13.93
CA ALA A 373 -9.79 11.80 13.86
C ALA A 373 -10.17 12.98 12.96
N LEU A 374 -9.33 14.02 12.91
CA LEU A 374 -9.56 15.22 12.09
C LEU A 374 -9.67 14.91 10.58
N PRO A 375 -8.67 14.28 9.93
CA PRO A 375 -8.78 13.93 8.51
C PRO A 375 -9.92 12.95 8.22
N VAL A 376 -10.23 12.01 9.12
CA VAL A 376 -11.38 11.09 8.96
C VAL A 376 -12.70 11.87 8.94
N GLY A 377 -12.88 12.81 9.86
CA GLY A 377 -14.05 13.69 9.92
C GLY A 377 -14.21 14.56 8.67
N LEU A 378 -13.10 15.08 8.15
CA LEU A 378 -13.09 15.85 6.91
C LEU A 378 -13.55 15.02 5.71
N VAL A 379 -13.08 13.77 5.57
CA VAL A 379 -13.56 12.89 4.48
C VAL A 379 -15.06 12.64 4.62
N LEU A 380 -15.53 12.28 5.81
CA LEU A 380 -16.94 11.99 6.04
C LEU A 380 -17.82 13.20 5.71
N LEU A 381 -17.42 14.39 6.13
CA LEU A 381 -18.13 15.64 5.84
C LEU A 381 -18.16 15.94 4.33
N VAL A 382 -17.01 15.94 3.66
CA VAL A 382 -16.90 16.28 2.24
C VAL A 382 -17.69 15.30 1.38
N VAL A 383 -17.56 13.99 1.62
CA VAL A 383 -18.26 12.96 0.86
C VAL A 383 -19.77 13.03 1.12
N SER A 384 -20.20 13.29 2.34
CA SER A 384 -21.62 13.39 2.69
C SER A 384 -22.28 14.64 2.12
N VAL A 385 -21.62 15.80 2.20
CA VAL A 385 -22.11 17.05 1.58
C VAL A 385 -22.25 16.87 0.07
N TYR A 386 -21.28 16.22 -0.57
CA TYR A 386 -21.37 15.92 -1.99
C TYR A 386 -22.49 14.94 -2.33
N ALA A 387 -22.64 13.86 -1.56
CA ALA A 387 -23.72 12.89 -1.76
C ALA A 387 -25.11 13.54 -1.64
N LEU A 388 -25.27 14.53 -0.75
CA LEU A 388 -26.50 15.30 -0.59
C LEU A 388 -26.74 16.31 -1.73
N ARG A 389 -25.67 16.93 -2.25
CA ARG A 389 -25.73 17.91 -3.35
C ARG A 389 -25.83 17.28 -4.73
N ARG A 390 -25.46 16.01 -4.88
CA ARG A 390 -25.60 15.27 -6.14
C ARG A 390 -27.10 15.13 -6.41
N PRO A 391 -27.63 15.67 -7.52
CA PRO A 391 -29.01 15.39 -7.92
C PRO A 391 -29.15 13.88 -7.98
N ARG A 392 -30.19 13.32 -7.34
CA ARG A 392 -30.58 11.92 -7.50
C ARG A 392 -30.91 11.68 -8.98
N GLN A 393 -29.89 11.45 -9.80
CA GLN A 393 -30.07 10.78 -11.08
C GLN A 393 -30.33 9.30 -10.74
N MET A 394 -31.63 9.03 -10.54
CA MET A 394 -32.41 7.77 -10.57
C MET A 394 -31.65 6.46 -10.29
N ALA A 395 -32.02 5.66 -9.28
CA ALA A 395 -33.17 4.75 -9.31
C ALA A 395 -33.13 3.81 -10.53
#